data_AF-A0A7Y3PVP8-F1
#
_entry.id   AF-A0A7Y3PVP8-F1
#
_cell.length_a   1.000
_cell.length_b   1.000
_cell.length_c   1.000
_cell.angle_alpha   90.00
_cell.angle_beta   90.00
_cell.angle_gamma   90.00
#
_symmetry.space_group_name_H-M   'P 1'
#
loop_
_entity.id
_entity.type
_entity.pdbx_description
1 polymer ?
#
loop_
_entity_poly.entity_id
_entity_poly.type
_entity_poly.pdbx_seq_one_letter_code
_entity_poly.pdbx_strand_id
1 'polypeptide(L)'
;MKPGHTEPVSTDDVAALRRFNRYFTRRIGALDDHYLGQDRPLGAARLLFEIGGGVSLRELRSRLGLDAGYLSRMTKTLEAQGMVRISVHPGDSRLRRVELTPAGRTEVTEQNRRADALAAGLLSGLTQGQRADLTGALATTRRLLRLAAITVALVDGHTPDARACLDAYAADIDARFPEGFDKSDLVRPEEVSGDAGAFFVAYEEDRPVGCGALRRLEPGVGEIRHVWVHPEARRLGLARRILAALEQAASVRKLTVVRLDTHATLTEARAMYRACGYTEIPAYVDHVYASHWFEKRLPARAFPRATGPTAYTHQTLPRHSAAETQVH
;
A
#
# COMPACT_ATOMS: atom_id res chain seq x y z
N MET A 1 -19.97 -18.03 3.68
CA MET A 1 -19.69 -16.65 3.21
C MET A 1 -19.46 -16.73 1.71
N LYS A 2 -20.35 -16.14 0.89
CA LYS A 2 -20.25 -16.18 -0.58
C LYS A 2 -18.90 -15.60 -1.04
N PRO A 3 -18.31 -16.09 -2.14
CA PRO A 3 -17.08 -15.51 -2.68
C PRO A 3 -17.30 -14.01 -2.89
N GLY A 4 -16.30 -13.20 -2.52
CA GLY A 4 -16.37 -11.74 -2.53
C GLY A 4 -16.70 -11.20 -3.91
N HIS A 5 -17.99 -11.07 -4.21
CA HIS A 5 -18.47 -10.16 -5.22
C HIS A 5 -18.10 -8.78 -4.73
N THR A 6 -17.04 -8.21 -5.30
CA THR A 6 -16.90 -6.77 -5.32
C THR A 6 -18.12 -6.29 -6.09
N GLU A 7 -19.10 -5.71 -5.39
CA GLU A 7 -20.24 -5.09 -6.06
C GLU A 7 -19.68 -4.10 -7.09
N PRO A 8 -20.20 -4.10 -8.33
CA PRO A 8 -19.73 -3.17 -9.33
C PRO A 8 -19.91 -1.74 -8.81
N VAL A 9 -18.86 -0.93 -8.92
CA VAL A 9 -18.89 0.47 -8.47
C VAL A 9 -20.05 1.18 -9.18
N SER A 10 -20.96 1.78 -8.42
CA SER A 10 -22.12 2.47 -8.98
C SER A 10 -21.69 3.67 -9.82
N THR A 11 -22.45 3.97 -10.88
CA THR A 11 -22.29 5.22 -11.65
C THR A 11 -22.41 6.45 -10.76
N ASP A 12 -23.25 6.38 -9.72
CA ASP A 12 -23.45 7.47 -8.77
C ASP A 12 -22.22 7.69 -7.88
N ASP A 13 -21.56 6.62 -7.44
CA ASP A 13 -20.32 6.69 -6.67
C ASP A 13 -19.20 7.36 -7.48
N VAL A 14 -19.05 6.93 -8.74
CA VAL A 14 -18.08 7.53 -9.68
C VAL A 14 -18.39 9.01 -9.91
N ALA A 15 -19.67 9.36 -10.11
CA ALA A 15 -20.08 10.73 -10.34
C ALA A 15 -19.84 11.62 -9.11
N ALA A 16 -20.08 11.11 -7.89
CA ALA A 16 -19.82 11.82 -6.65
C ALA A 16 -18.32 12.16 -6.47
N LEU A 17 -17.44 11.17 -6.65
CA LEU A 17 -15.99 11.38 -6.55
C LEU A 17 -15.49 12.38 -7.61
N ARG A 18 -15.93 12.24 -8.86
CA ARG A 18 -15.54 13.16 -9.95
C ARG A 18 -16.02 14.59 -9.70
N ARG A 19 -17.22 14.76 -9.14
CA ARG A 19 -17.79 16.07 -8.78
C ARG A 19 -16.97 16.73 -7.68
N PHE A 20 -16.65 15.98 -6.62
CA PHE A 20 -15.80 16.47 -5.53
C PHE A 20 -14.41 16.87 -6.05
N ASN A 21 -13.76 16.03 -6.85
CA ASN A 21 -12.43 16.31 -7.39
C ASN A 21 -12.42 17.63 -8.19
N ARG A 22 -13.34 17.79 -9.16
CA ARG A 22 -13.44 19.04 -9.94
C ARG A 22 -13.69 20.28 -9.08
N TYR A 23 -14.57 20.16 -8.08
CA TYR A 23 -14.84 21.25 -7.14
C TYR A 23 -13.56 21.62 -6.36
N PHE A 24 -12.87 20.62 -5.81
CA PHE A 24 -11.70 20.82 -4.97
C PHE A 24 -10.50 21.37 -5.75
N THR A 25 -10.18 20.80 -6.92
CA THR A 25 -9.09 21.27 -7.80
C THR A 25 -9.26 22.74 -8.17
N ARG A 26 -10.48 23.17 -8.52
CA ARG A 26 -10.80 24.58 -8.78
C ARG A 26 -10.65 25.42 -7.52
N ARG A 27 -11.12 24.95 -6.37
CA ARG A 27 -11.14 25.69 -5.11
C ARG A 27 -9.73 25.99 -4.57
N ILE A 28 -8.78 25.09 -4.81
CA ILE A 28 -7.38 25.25 -4.38
C ILE A 28 -6.49 25.94 -5.43
N GLY A 29 -7.04 26.34 -6.59
CA GLY A 29 -6.26 26.98 -7.65
C GLY A 29 -5.23 26.05 -8.30
N ALA A 30 -5.45 24.74 -8.29
CA ALA A 30 -4.47 23.77 -8.80
C ALA A 30 -4.27 23.82 -10.33
N LEU A 31 -5.15 24.51 -11.05
CA LEU A 31 -5.05 24.75 -12.49
C LEU A 31 -4.43 26.12 -12.82
N ASP A 32 -4.01 26.89 -11.82
CA ASP A 32 -3.33 28.15 -12.02
C ASP A 32 -1.84 27.89 -12.35
N ASP A 33 -1.34 28.54 -13.40
CA ASP A 33 0.08 28.55 -13.76
C ASP A 33 0.92 29.26 -12.69
N HIS A 34 0.26 30.03 -11.81
CA HIS A 34 0.84 30.70 -10.66
C HIS A 34 0.29 30.14 -9.36
N TYR A 35 0.56 28.86 -9.08
CA TYR A 35 0.01 28.19 -7.90
C TYR A 35 0.41 28.94 -6.61
N LEU A 36 -0.57 29.28 -5.77
CA LEU A 36 -0.40 30.12 -4.57
C LEU A 36 0.18 31.51 -4.86
N GLY A 37 0.00 32.05 -6.08
CA GLY A 37 0.56 33.35 -6.48
C GLY A 37 2.07 33.34 -6.60
N GLN A 38 2.65 32.19 -6.96
CA GLN A 38 4.07 32.03 -7.24
C GLN A 38 4.32 31.98 -8.75
N ASP A 39 5.54 32.26 -9.20
CA ASP A 39 5.90 32.15 -10.63
C ASP A 39 6.14 30.69 -11.06
N ARG A 40 5.25 29.77 -10.66
CA ARG A 40 5.32 28.35 -11.03
C ARG A 40 3.99 27.60 -10.84
N PRO A 41 3.76 26.57 -11.67
CA PRO A 41 2.61 25.70 -11.52
C PRO A 41 2.76 24.75 -10.33
N LEU A 42 1.63 24.19 -9.89
CA LEU A 42 1.53 23.27 -8.75
C LEU A 42 2.57 22.13 -8.79
N GLY A 43 2.82 21.55 -9.97
CA GLY A 43 3.77 20.44 -10.11
C GLY A 43 5.19 20.82 -9.63
N ALA A 44 5.71 21.96 -10.08
CA ALA A 44 7.04 22.44 -9.70
C ALA A 44 7.11 22.84 -8.22
N ALA A 45 6.04 23.44 -7.70
CA ALA A 45 5.92 23.74 -6.27
C ALA A 45 5.93 22.46 -5.42
N ARG A 46 5.18 21.43 -5.85
CA ARG A 46 5.11 20.15 -5.15
C ARG A 46 6.44 19.42 -5.16
N LEU A 47 7.19 19.52 -6.25
CA LEU A 47 8.51 18.90 -6.36
C LEU A 47 9.48 19.45 -5.30
N LEU A 48 9.52 20.76 -5.08
CA LEU A 48 10.37 21.37 -4.03
C LEU A 48 10.01 20.89 -2.63
N PHE A 49 8.71 20.79 -2.34
CA PHE A 49 8.22 20.28 -1.06
C PHE A 49 8.70 18.85 -0.79
N GLU A 50 8.66 17.97 -1.79
CA GLU A 50 9.05 16.56 -1.61
C GLU A 50 10.56 16.32 -1.53
N ILE A 51 11.41 17.27 -1.96
CA ILE A 51 12.88 17.12 -1.90
C ILE A 51 13.40 17.13 -0.46
N GLY A 52 12.81 17.96 0.42
CA GLY A 52 13.19 18.07 1.83
C GLY A 52 14.71 18.24 2.03
N GLY A 53 15.29 17.36 2.85
CA GLY A 53 16.74 17.32 3.16
C GLY A 53 17.63 16.69 2.07
N GLY A 54 17.05 16.30 0.93
CA GLY A 54 17.74 15.67 -0.19
C GLY A 54 17.25 14.25 -0.43
N VAL A 55 16.99 13.94 -1.70
CA VAL A 55 16.35 12.68 -2.14
C VAL A 55 16.94 12.20 -3.47
N SER A 56 16.87 10.90 -3.75
CA SER A 56 17.24 10.40 -5.07
C SER A 56 16.16 10.73 -6.11
N LEU A 57 16.54 11.00 -7.36
CA LEU A 57 15.55 11.22 -8.43
C LEU A 57 14.65 9.99 -8.65
N ARG A 58 15.16 8.79 -8.42
CA ARG A 58 14.38 7.54 -8.52
C ARG A 58 13.26 7.51 -7.49
N GLU A 59 13.57 7.84 -6.24
CA GLU A 59 12.61 7.88 -5.14
C GLU A 59 11.57 8.98 -5.35
N LEU A 60 12.02 10.18 -5.75
CA LEU A 60 11.13 11.30 -6.05
C LEU A 60 10.15 10.99 -7.18
N ARG A 61 10.62 10.29 -8.23
CA ARG A 61 9.77 9.79 -9.32
C ARG A 61 8.70 8.83 -8.82
N SER A 62 9.10 7.85 -8.00
CA SER A 62 8.21 6.84 -7.45
C SER A 62 7.13 7.49 -6.58
N ARG A 63 7.54 8.41 -5.71
CA ARG A 63 6.66 9.08 -4.74
C ARG A 63 5.62 9.99 -5.38
N LEU A 64 6.00 10.69 -6.45
CA LEU A 64 5.12 11.64 -7.14
C LEU A 64 4.36 11.02 -8.31
N GLY A 65 4.63 9.76 -8.66
CA GLY A 65 4.02 9.10 -9.81
C GLY A 65 4.29 9.78 -11.16
N LEU A 66 5.41 10.52 -11.28
CA LEU A 66 5.75 11.28 -12.49
C LEU A 66 6.52 10.40 -13.49
N ASP A 67 6.37 10.69 -14.79
CA ASP A 67 7.25 10.09 -15.78
C ASP A 67 8.67 10.68 -15.70
N ALA A 68 9.65 9.92 -16.19
CA ALA A 68 11.07 10.31 -16.11
C ALA A 68 11.38 11.59 -16.90
N GLY A 69 10.70 11.80 -18.03
CA GLY A 69 10.90 12.99 -18.86
C GLY A 69 10.36 14.24 -18.18
N TYR A 70 9.17 14.17 -17.59
CA TYR A 70 8.56 15.28 -16.88
C TYR A 70 9.32 15.64 -15.61
N LEU A 71 9.71 14.65 -14.80
CA LEU A 71 10.57 14.89 -13.64
C LEU A 71 11.88 15.58 -14.05
N SER A 72 12.55 15.09 -15.10
CA SER A 72 13.80 15.67 -15.57
C SER A 72 13.64 17.12 -16.01
N ARG A 73 12.57 17.44 -16.75
CA ARG A 73 12.25 18.82 -17.15
C ARG A 73 12.06 19.72 -15.92
N MET A 74 11.24 19.30 -14.96
CA MET A 74 10.99 20.08 -13.75
C MET A 74 12.25 20.30 -12.91
N THR A 75 13.07 19.27 -12.71
CA THR A 75 14.32 19.40 -11.94
C THR A 75 15.32 20.34 -12.60
N LYS A 76 15.41 20.31 -13.95
CA LYS A 76 16.25 21.26 -14.70
C LYS A 76 15.77 22.70 -14.57
N THR A 77 14.45 22.92 -14.62
CA THR A 77 13.86 24.25 -14.40
C THR A 77 14.19 24.76 -13.00
N LEU A 78 14.03 23.93 -11.96
CA LEU A 78 14.35 24.31 -10.59
C LEU A 78 15.86 24.56 -10.38
N GLU A 79 16.72 23.81 -11.05
CA GLU A 79 18.17 24.00 -11.00
C GLU A 79 18.59 25.31 -11.67
N ALA A 80 18.01 25.61 -12.84
CA ALA A 80 18.22 26.89 -13.53
C ALA A 80 17.74 28.10 -12.72
N GLN A 81 16.71 27.92 -11.88
CA GLN A 81 16.23 28.92 -10.92
C GLN A 81 17.08 29.00 -9.64
N GLY A 82 18.13 28.17 -9.51
CA GLY A 82 18.99 28.13 -8.34
C GLY A 82 18.32 27.54 -7.08
N MET A 83 17.18 26.87 -7.23
CA MET A 83 16.39 26.32 -6.11
C MET A 83 16.90 24.96 -5.66
N VAL A 84 17.42 24.17 -6.60
CA VAL A 84 17.96 22.84 -6.32
C VAL A 84 19.37 22.70 -6.86
N ARG A 85 20.11 21.75 -6.32
CA ARG A 85 21.39 21.28 -6.86
C ARG A 85 21.27 19.80 -7.13
N ILE A 86 21.72 19.36 -8.32
CA ILE A 86 21.80 17.94 -8.67
C ILE A 86 23.25 17.48 -8.49
N SER A 87 23.45 16.38 -7.77
CA SER A 87 24.77 15.78 -7.54
C SER A 87 24.74 14.27 -7.80
N VAL A 88 25.91 13.69 -7.98
CA VAL A 88 26.07 12.23 -8.04
C VAL A 88 25.86 11.66 -6.64
N HIS A 89 25.10 10.57 -6.51
CA HIS A 89 24.84 9.98 -5.21
C HIS A 89 26.15 9.42 -4.60
N PRO A 90 26.48 9.74 -3.32
CA PRO A 90 27.76 9.37 -2.72
C PRO A 90 28.02 7.86 -2.67
N GLY A 91 26.96 7.04 -2.55
CA GLY A 91 27.04 5.58 -2.48
C GLY A 91 26.77 4.83 -3.79
N ASP A 92 26.36 5.51 -4.87
CA ASP A 92 26.17 4.87 -6.19
C ASP A 92 26.27 5.94 -7.30
N SER A 93 27.35 5.91 -8.08
CA SER A 93 27.62 6.91 -9.12
C SER A 93 26.59 6.93 -10.26
N ARG A 94 25.77 5.89 -10.37
CA ARG A 94 24.67 5.79 -11.34
C ARG A 94 23.42 6.54 -10.88
N LEU A 95 23.28 6.79 -9.58
CA LEU A 95 22.16 7.52 -9.03
C LEU A 95 22.47 9.02 -8.97
N ARG A 96 21.42 9.82 -9.14
CA ARG A 96 21.48 11.29 -9.00
C ARG A 96 20.65 11.67 -7.77
N ARG A 97 21.23 12.53 -6.95
CA ARG A 97 20.61 13.11 -5.75
C ARG A 97 20.27 14.56 -6.03
N VAL A 98 19.11 14.99 -5.55
CA VAL A 98 18.62 16.36 -5.68
C VAL A 98 18.51 16.94 -4.28
N GLU A 99 18.99 18.16 -4.08
CA GLU A 99 19.00 18.83 -2.77
C GLU A 99 18.56 20.29 -2.90
N LEU A 100 17.85 20.80 -1.90
CA LEU A 100 17.49 22.21 -1.84
C LEU A 100 18.74 23.08 -1.58
N THR A 101 18.86 24.17 -2.33
CA THR A 101 19.80 25.25 -2.02
C THR A 101 19.25 26.10 -0.85
N PRO A 102 20.01 27.07 -0.31
CA PRO A 102 19.46 28.05 0.63
C PRO A 102 18.23 28.77 0.06
N ALA A 103 18.28 29.17 -1.23
CA ALA A 103 17.15 29.80 -1.92
C ALA A 103 15.95 28.84 -2.01
N GLY A 104 16.18 27.57 -2.36
CA GLY A 104 15.12 26.55 -2.40
C GLY A 104 14.46 26.30 -1.05
N ARG A 105 15.22 26.35 0.06
CA ARG A 105 14.65 26.24 1.41
C ARG A 105 13.78 27.44 1.78
N THR A 106 14.24 28.65 1.47
CA THR A 106 13.43 29.87 1.69
C THR A 106 12.14 29.80 0.89
N GLU A 107 12.21 29.34 -0.36
CA GLU A 107 11.06 29.14 -1.22
C GLU A 107 10.07 28.12 -0.64
N VAL A 108 10.53 26.96 -0.16
CA VAL A 108 9.65 25.96 0.48
C VAL A 108 8.97 26.53 1.72
N THR A 109 9.67 27.33 2.53
CA THR A 109 9.06 28.00 3.69
C THR A 109 7.95 28.95 3.26
N GLU A 110 8.17 29.74 2.21
CA GLU A 110 7.16 30.65 1.67
C GLU A 110 5.97 29.88 1.07
N GLN A 111 6.22 28.76 0.39
CA GLN A 111 5.18 27.85 -0.10
C GLN A 111 4.29 27.34 1.03
N ASN A 112 4.90 26.84 2.11
CA ASN A 112 4.15 26.34 3.27
C ASN A 112 3.30 27.44 3.90
N ARG A 113 3.86 28.64 4.10
CA ARG A 113 3.12 29.79 4.64
C ARG A 113 1.89 30.12 3.78
N ARG A 114 2.02 30.10 2.46
CA ARG A 114 0.90 30.38 1.53
C ARG A 114 -0.12 29.25 1.50
N ALA A 115 0.33 28.00 1.54
CA ALA A 115 -0.55 26.83 1.64
C ALA A 115 -1.36 26.85 2.94
N ASP A 116 -0.73 27.21 4.06
CA ASP A 116 -1.39 27.38 5.35
C ASP A 116 -2.41 28.52 5.31
N ALA A 117 -2.08 29.65 4.68
CA ALA A 117 -3.00 30.76 4.51
C ALA A 117 -4.22 30.38 3.64
N LEU A 118 -4.00 29.62 2.55
CA LEU A 118 -5.08 29.08 1.73
C LEU A 118 -5.97 28.14 2.55
N ALA A 119 -5.38 27.19 3.29
CA ALA A 119 -6.12 26.26 4.13
C ALA A 119 -6.92 26.98 5.22
N ALA A 120 -6.31 27.94 5.91
CA ALA A 120 -6.98 28.79 6.90
C ALA A 120 -8.14 29.57 6.27
N GLY A 121 -7.95 30.12 5.07
CA GLY A 121 -9.01 30.81 4.32
C GLY A 121 -10.17 29.90 3.90
N LEU A 122 -9.92 28.62 3.64
CA LEU A 122 -10.98 27.63 3.38
C LEU A 122 -11.78 27.28 4.65
N LEU A 123 -11.15 27.36 5.81
CA LEU A 123 -11.72 26.97 7.10
C LEU A 123 -12.31 28.13 7.92
N SER A 124 -11.98 29.38 7.57
CA SER A 124 -12.33 30.57 8.36
C SER A 124 -13.83 30.79 8.53
N GLY A 125 -14.63 30.42 7.53
CA GLY A 125 -16.10 30.52 7.56
C GLY A 125 -16.82 29.37 8.29
N LEU A 126 -16.10 28.37 8.79
CA LEU A 126 -16.68 27.19 9.45
C LEU A 126 -16.63 27.33 10.97
N THR A 127 -17.66 26.85 11.67
CA THR A 127 -17.64 26.67 13.14
C THR A 127 -16.65 25.57 13.56
N GLN A 128 -16.32 25.48 14.85
CA GLN A 128 -15.44 24.42 15.36
C GLN A 128 -15.99 23.02 15.07
N GLY A 129 -17.30 22.80 15.23
CA GLY A 129 -17.95 21.53 14.91
C GLY A 129 -17.82 21.18 13.43
N GLN A 130 -18.11 22.13 12.53
CA GLN A 130 -17.96 21.93 11.09
C GLN A 130 -16.51 21.67 10.65
N ARG A 131 -15.53 22.30 11.31
CA ARG A 131 -14.11 22.01 11.06
C ARG A 131 -13.73 20.58 11.50
N ALA A 132 -14.25 20.13 12.64
CA ALA A 132 -14.07 18.75 13.11
C ALA A 132 -14.71 17.75 12.13
N ASP A 133 -15.92 18.01 11.65
CA ASP A 133 -16.61 17.16 10.67
C ASP A 133 -15.83 17.07 9.36
N LEU A 134 -15.40 18.21 8.80
CA LEU A 134 -14.62 18.24 7.56
C LEU A 134 -13.29 17.50 7.72
N THR A 135 -12.53 17.75 8.78
CA THR A 135 -11.23 17.08 9.00
C THR A 135 -11.41 15.58 9.24
N GLY A 136 -12.46 15.17 9.95
CA GLY A 136 -12.83 13.76 10.12
C GLY A 136 -13.23 13.09 8.80
N ALA A 137 -13.97 13.80 7.94
CA ALA A 137 -14.31 13.34 6.60
C ALA A 137 -13.06 13.18 5.72
N LEU A 138 -12.14 14.17 5.72
CA LEU A 138 -10.87 14.09 4.99
C LEU A 138 -10.01 12.91 5.47
N ALA A 139 -9.95 12.66 6.78
CA ALA A 139 -9.25 11.51 7.33
C ALA A 139 -9.88 10.18 6.87
N THR A 140 -11.21 10.11 6.82
CA THR A 140 -11.95 8.95 6.33
C THR A 140 -11.76 8.74 4.83
N THR A 141 -11.84 9.79 4.02
CA THR A 141 -11.57 9.75 2.58
C THR A 141 -10.15 9.25 2.32
N ARG A 142 -9.14 9.80 3.01
CA ARG A 142 -7.75 9.33 2.90
C ARG A 142 -7.63 7.85 3.24
N ARG A 143 -8.27 7.41 4.33
CA ARG A 143 -8.27 6.01 4.77
C ARG A 143 -8.87 5.08 3.71
N LEU A 144 -10.03 5.44 3.15
CA LEU A 144 -10.74 4.62 2.17
C LEU A 144 -10.02 4.59 0.81
N LEU A 145 -9.45 5.71 0.36
CA LEU A 145 -8.67 5.74 -0.87
C LEU A 145 -7.39 4.92 -0.76
N ARG A 146 -6.68 5.00 0.37
CA ARG A 146 -5.53 4.11 0.65
C ARG A 146 -5.94 2.64 0.58
N LEU A 147 -7.05 2.28 1.24
CA LEU A 147 -7.56 0.90 1.22
C LEU A 147 -7.92 0.43 -0.20
N ALA A 148 -8.54 1.29 -1.01
CA ALA A 148 -8.90 0.98 -2.38
C ALA A 148 -7.66 0.80 -3.28
N ALA A 149 -6.60 1.55 -3.02
CA ALA A 149 -5.34 1.45 -3.77
C ALA A 149 -4.50 0.23 -3.37
N ILE A 150 -4.68 -0.32 -2.17
CA ILE A 150 -3.92 -1.49 -1.74
C ILE A 150 -4.23 -2.69 -2.61
N THR A 151 -3.20 -3.37 -3.08
CA THR A 151 -3.28 -4.66 -3.77
C THR A 151 -2.69 -5.76 -2.88
N VAL A 152 -3.15 -7.00 -3.07
CA VAL A 152 -2.58 -8.17 -2.39
C VAL A 152 -2.16 -9.14 -3.49
N ALA A 153 -0.87 -9.37 -3.61
CA ALA A 153 -0.28 -10.14 -4.70
C ALA A 153 0.41 -11.40 -4.16
N LEU A 154 0.25 -12.51 -4.89
CA LEU A 154 1.05 -13.71 -4.70
C LEU A 154 2.45 -13.42 -5.22
N VAL A 155 3.46 -13.63 -4.38
CA VAL A 155 4.87 -13.45 -4.74
C VAL A 155 5.66 -14.72 -4.41
N ASP A 156 6.82 -14.87 -5.03
CA ASP A 156 7.76 -15.92 -4.63
C ASP A 156 8.43 -15.56 -3.30
N GLY A 157 8.63 -16.55 -2.42
CA GLY A 157 9.22 -16.35 -1.10
C GLY A 157 10.67 -15.85 -1.12
N HIS A 158 11.37 -15.98 -2.26
CA HIS A 158 12.74 -15.47 -2.45
C HIS A 158 12.76 -13.98 -2.84
N THR A 159 11.61 -13.38 -3.11
CA THR A 159 11.57 -11.96 -3.53
C THR A 159 12.06 -11.03 -2.41
N PRO A 160 12.75 -9.93 -2.75
CA PRO A 160 13.18 -8.92 -1.76
C PRO A 160 12.02 -8.40 -0.91
N ASP A 161 10.83 -8.22 -1.49
CA ASP A 161 9.65 -7.73 -0.77
C ASP A 161 9.13 -8.75 0.25
N ALA A 162 9.09 -10.03 -0.10
CA ALA A 162 8.72 -11.09 0.84
C ALA A 162 9.70 -11.11 2.02
N ARG A 163 11.00 -10.97 1.75
CA ARG A 163 12.03 -10.93 2.79
C ARG A 163 11.94 -9.70 3.67
N ALA A 164 11.77 -8.52 3.07
CA ALA A 164 11.60 -7.28 3.81
C ALA A 164 10.38 -7.32 4.73
N CYS A 165 9.27 -7.91 4.28
CA CYS A 165 8.09 -8.08 5.12
C CYS A 165 8.31 -9.05 6.29
N LEU A 166 9.01 -10.18 6.08
CA LEU A 166 9.33 -11.11 7.17
C LEU A 166 10.30 -10.50 8.18
N ASP A 167 11.25 -9.69 7.72
CA ASP A 167 12.18 -8.98 8.61
C ASP A 167 11.44 -7.91 9.42
N ALA A 168 10.49 -7.20 8.81
CA ALA A 168 9.63 -6.22 9.49
C ALA A 168 8.65 -6.88 10.48
N TYR A 169 8.10 -8.06 10.14
CA TYR A 169 7.33 -8.88 11.06
C TYR A 169 8.17 -9.28 12.28
N ALA A 170 9.37 -9.83 12.05
CA ALA A 170 10.25 -10.24 13.13
C ALA A 170 10.59 -9.08 14.06
N ALA A 171 10.90 -7.89 13.52
CA ALA A 171 11.19 -6.70 14.33
C ALA A 171 9.97 -6.23 15.14
N ASP A 172 8.77 -6.29 14.56
CA ASP A 172 7.52 -5.90 15.24
C ASP A 172 7.13 -6.89 16.35
N ILE A 173 7.39 -8.18 16.15
CA ILE A 173 7.15 -9.21 17.14
C ILE A 173 8.20 -9.21 18.25
N ASP A 174 9.48 -9.07 17.92
CA ASP A 174 10.58 -8.94 18.89
C ASP A 174 10.34 -7.77 19.87
N ALA A 175 9.84 -6.64 19.36
CA ALA A 175 9.49 -5.49 20.18
C ALA A 175 8.26 -5.72 21.10
N ARG A 176 7.46 -6.76 20.85
CA ARG A 176 6.20 -7.05 21.56
C ARG A 176 6.29 -8.25 22.50
N PHE A 177 7.19 -9.17 22.23
CA PHE A 177 7.34 -10.41 23.01
C PHE A 177 8.36 -10.15 24.13
N PRO A 178 7.98 -10.31 25.41
CA PRO A 178 8.92 -10.13 26.53
C PRO A 178 10.21 -10.95 26.41
N GLU A 179 10.13 -12.12 25.78
CA GLU A 179 11.21 -13.06 25.52
C GLU A 179 11.99 -12.81 24.22
N GLY A 180 11.58 -11.82 23.42
CA GLY A 180 12.11 -11.56 22.08
C GLY A 180 11.63 -12.56 21.02
N PHE A 181 12.17 -12.45 19.81
CA PHE A 181 11.80 -13.33 18.68
C PHE A 181 13.03 -13.84 17.91
N ASP A 182 13.19 -15.16 17.85
CA ASP A 182 14.22 -15.80 17.05
C ASP A 182 13.80 -15.87 15.57
N LYS A 183 14.56 -15.20 14.71
CA LYS A 183 14.34 -15.21 13.25
C LYS A 183 14.47 -16.59 12.61
N SER A 184 15.07 -17.57 13.29
CA SER A 184 15.10 -18.96 12.81
C SER A 184 13.71 -19.58 12.70
N ASP A 185 12.71 -19.04 13.42
CA ASP A 185 11.29 -19.46 13.34
C ASP A 185 10.54 -18.86 12.13
N LEU A 186 11.18 -18.00 11.33
CA LEU A 186 10.58 -17.51 10.10
C LEU A 186 10.41 -18.65 9.09
N VAL A 187 9.32 -18.62 8.32
CA VAL A 187 9.14 -19.54 7.19
C VAL A 187 10.30 -19.40 6.21
N ARG A 188 10.76 -20.54 5.70
CA ARG A 188 11.79 -20.57 4.66
C ARG A 188 11.15 -20.34 3.28
N PRO A 189 11.82 -19.65 2.35
CA PRO A 189 11.28 -19.35 1.02
C PRO A 189 10.69 -20.58 0.29
N GLU A 190 11.35 -21.73 0.38
CA GLU A 190 10.93 -23.00 -0.22
C GLU A 190 9.63 -23.56 0.38
N GLU A 191 9.28 -23.22 1.63
CA GLU A 191 8.04 -23.67 2.28
C GLU A 191 6.81 -22.92 1.79
N VAL A 192 7.01 -21.74 1.20
CA VAL A 192 5.96 -20.78 0.85
C VAL A 192 5.93 -20.42 -0.63
N SER A 193 6.69 -21.16 -1.45
CA SER A 193 6.80 -20.96 -2.90
C SER A 193 6.30 -22.18 -3.68
N GLY A 194 5.94 -21.98 -4.94
CA GLY A 194 5.47 -23.04 -5.84
C GLY A 194 4.30 -23.85 -5.28
N ASP A 195 4.44 -25.19 -5.35
CA ASP A 195 3.44 -26.15 -4.87
C ASP A 195 3.49 -26.40 -3.34
N ALA A 196 4.59 -26.00 -2.70
CA ALA A 196 4.80 -26.18 -1.26
C ALA A 196 3.95 -25.22 -0.43
N GLY A 197 3.70 -24.02 -0.94
CA GLY A 197 2.96 -22.99 -0.22
C GLY A 197 2.59 -21.78 -1.07
N ALA A 198 2.27 -20.68 -0.40
CA ALA A 198 2.01 -19.38 -1.01
C ALA A 198 2.45 -18.25 -0.08
N PHE A 199 3.07 -17.21 -0.64
CA PHE A 199 3.40 -16.00 0.09
C PHE A 199 2.68 -14.81 -0.53
N PHE A 200 1.93 -14.06 0.29
CA PHE A 200 1.24 -12.86 -0.16
C PHE A 200 1.89 -11.62 0.42
N VAL A 201 2.06 -10.60 -0.43
CA VAL A 201 2.44 -9.25 -0.02
C VAL A 201 1.30 -8.29 -0.36
N ALA A 202 0.99 -7.43 0.59
CA ALA A 202 0.11 -6.29 0.38
C ALA A 202 0.93 -5.07 -0.01
N TYR A 203 0.57 -4.41 -1.11
CA TYR A 203 1.27 -3.23 -1.62
C TYR A 203 0.38 -1.99 -1.54
N GLU A 204 0.97 -0.89 -1.08
CA GLU A 204 0.44 0.46 -1.20
C GLU A 204 1.38 1.24 -2.14
N GLU A 205 0.94 1.56 -3.36
CA GLU A 205 1.74 2.32 -4.34
C GLU A 205 3.19 1.79 -4.47
N ASP A 206 3.32 0.47 -4.69
CA ASP A 206 4.57 -0.30 -4.78
C ASP A 206 5.35 -0.51 -3.46
N ARG A 207 4.89 0.04 -2.34
CA ARG A 207 5.49 -0.21 -1.03
C ARG A 207 4.87 -1.44 -0.35
N PRO A 208 5.65 -2.44 0.08
CA PRO A 208 5.15 -3.53 0.90
C PRO A 208 4.64 -3.01 2.26
N VAL A 209 3.37 -3.27 2.58
CA VAL A 209 2.69 -2.81 3.81
C VAL A 209 2.05 -3.93 4.61
N GLY A 210 2.22 -5.17 4.20
CA GLY A 210 1.77 -6.35 4.94
C GLY A 210 2.11 -7.63 4.22
N CYS A 211 2.09 -8.75 4.94
CA CYS A 211 2.33 -10.06 4.36
C CYS A 211 1.55 -11.16 5.08
N GLY A 212 1.57 -12.35 4.48
CA GLY A 212 1.19 -13.58 5.15
C GLY A 212 1.66 -14.79 4.37
N ALA A 213 1.98 -15.86 5.07
CA ALA A 213 2.49 -17.10 4.52
C ALA A 213 1.49 -18.24 4.68
N LEU A 214 1.43 -19.11 3.68
CA LEU A 214 0.77 -20.41 3.71
C LEU A 214 1.84 -21.46 3.39
N ARG A 215 1.96 -22.49 4.22
CA ARG A 215 2.73 -23.69 3.90
C ARG A 215 1.87 -24.94 4.03
N ARG A 216 2.28 -26.04 3.41
CA ARG A 216 1.66 -27.35 3.65
C ARG A 216 2.14 -27.89 5.00
N LEU A 217 1.19 -28.28 5.85
CA LEU A 217 1.49 -28.92 7.14
C LEU A 217 1.48 -30.45 7.00
N GLU A 218 0.39 -30.98 6.49
CA GLU A 218 0.14 -32.41 6.28
C GLU A 218 -0.82 -32.60 5.09
N PRO A 219 -1.06 -33.84 4.60
CA PRO A 219 -1.99 -34.06 3.50
C PRO A 219 -3.37 -33.44 3.78
N GLY A 220 -3.80 -32.52 2.91
CA GLY A 220 -5.09 -31.83 3.03
C GLY A 220 -5.13 -30.67 4.03
N VAL A 221 -4.04 -30.38 4.76
CA VAL A 221 -3.99 -29.31 5.77
C VAL A 221 -2.89 -28.30 5.47
N GLY A 222 -3.25 -27.03 5.42
CA GLY A 222 -2.33 -25.90 5.35
C GLY A 222 -2.10 -25.26 6.70
N GLU A 223 -0.96 -24.61 6.85
CA GLU A 223 -0.67 -23.74 7.98
C GLU A 223 -0.45 -22.31 7.50
N ILE A 224 -1.16 -21.37 8.13
CA ILE A 224 -1.00 -19.93 7.91
C ILE A 224 -0.07 -19.38 8.98
N ARG A 225 1.00 -18.71 8.55
CA ARG A 225 2.06 -18.15 9.41
C ARG A 225 2.34 -16.69 9.06
N HIS A 226 2.92 -15.97 10.01
CA HIS A 226 3.54 -14.66 9.80
C HIS A 226 2.62 -13.63 9.12
N VAL A 227 1.34 -13.60 9.53
CA VAL A 227 0.40 -12.57 9.08
C VAL A 227 0.75 -11.26 9.75
N TRP A 228 1.14 -10.28 8.94
CA TRP A 228 1.65 -9.00 9.41
C TRP A 228 1.09 -7.84 8.61
N VAL A 229 0.91 -6.71 9.28
CA VAL A 229 0.53 -5.44 8.67
C VAL A 229 1.36 -4.33 9.30
N HIS A 230 2.00 -3.53 8.44
CA HIS A 230 2.80 -2.39 8.83
C HIS A 230 1.99 -1.46 9.76
N PRO A 231 2.56 -0.92 10.85
CA PRO A 231 1.83 -0.11 11.83
C PRO A 231 0.98 1.01 11.22
N GLU A 232 1.50 1.72 10.22
CA GLU A 232 0.80 2.80 9.49
C GLU A 232 -0.33 2.36 8.55
N ALA A 233 -0.42 1.05 8.28
CA ALA A 233 -1.45 0.41 7.45
C ALA A 233 -2.43 -0.43 8.29
N ARG A 234 -2.27 -0.47 9.62
CA ARG A 234 -3.22 -1.14 10.53
C ARG A 234 -4.56 -0.42 10.55
N ARG A 235 -5.59 -1.13 11.06
CA ARG A 235 -6.99 -0.67 11.13
C ARG A 235 -7.65 -0.37 9.77
N LEU A 236 -7.07 -0.88 8.68
CA LEU A 236 -7.65 -0.85 7.33
C LEU A 236 -8.36 -2.15 6.94
N GLY A 237 -8.43 -3.13 7.84
CA GLY A 237 -8.94 -4.48 7.52
C GLY A 237 -7.99 -5.32 6.65
N LEU A 238 -6.76 -4.84 6.43
CA LEU A 238 -5.80 -5.46 5.52
C LEU A 238 -5.42 -6.90 5.92
N ALA A 239 -5.25 -7.17 7.22
CA ALA A 239 -4.96 -8.52 7.70
C ALA A 239 -6.04 -9.53 7.30
N ARG A 240 -7.32 -9.14 7.30
CA ARG A 240 -8.42 -9.99 6.82
C ARG A 240 -8.36 -10.22 5.31
N ARG A 241 -7.93 -9.22 4.54
CA ARG A 241 -7.77 -9.34 3.08
C ARG A 241 -6.61 -10.28 2.72
N ILE A 242 -5.51 -10.19 3.45
CA ILE A 242 -4.38 -11.13 3.35
C ILE A 242 -4.84 -12.54 3.72
N LEU A 243 -5.52 -12.70 4.86
CA LEU A 243 -6.04 -13.98 5.32
C LEU A 243 -7.00 -14.62 4.29
N ALA A 244 -7.91 -13.83 3.72
CA ALA A 244 -8.81 -14.31 2.67
C ALA A 244 -8.05 -14.76 1.40
N ALA A 245 -6.98 -14.06 1.01
CA ALA A 245 -6.13 -14.47 -0.11
C ALA A 245 -5.41 -15.80 0.18
N LEU A 246 -4.92 -15.98 1.41
CA LEU A 246 -4.30 -17.24 1.87
C LEU A 246 -5.30 -18.40 1.87
N GLU A 247 -6.53 -18.20 2.37
CA GLU A 247 -7.61 -19.20 2.34
C GLU A 247 -7.98 -19.59 0.90
N GLN A 248 -8.01 -18.62 -0.02
CA GLN A 248 -8.23 -18.89 -1.44
C GLN A 248 -7.08 -19.70 -2.05
N ALA A 249 -5.83 -19.34 -1.74
CA ALA A 249 -4.66 -20.07 -2.21
C ALA A 249 -4.60 -21.50 -1.66
N ALA A 250 -5.01 -21.70 -0.40
CA ALA A 250 -5.15 -23.01 0.22
C ALA A 250 -6.22 -23.87 -0.50
N SER A 251 -7.38 -23.27 -0.80
CA SER A 251 -8.45 -23.93 -1.56
C SER A 251 -8.00 -24.35 -2.96
N VAL A 252 -7.27 -23.49 -3.68
CA VAL A 252 -6.67 -23.80 -5.01
C VAL A 252 -5.70 -24.98 -4.92
N ARG A 253 -4.96 -25.08 -3.80
CA ARG A 253 -3.99 -26.15 -3.51
C ARG A 253 -4.63 -27.42 -2.94
N LYS A 254 -5.96 -27.53 -2.97
CA LYS A 254 -6.75 -28.67 -2.46
C LYS A 254 -6.54 -28.93 -0.96
N LEU A 255 -6.21 -27.89 -0.20
CA LEU A 255 -6.21 -27.96 1.25
C LEU A 255 -7.65 -27.77 1.73
N THR A 256 -8.13 -28.68 2.56
CA THR A 256 -9.50 -28.68 3.09
C THR A 256 -9.59 -28.03 4.46
N VAL A 257 -8.45 -27.94 5.16
CA VAL A 257 -8.31 -27.32 6.48
C VAL A 257 -7.13 -26.37 6.44
N VAL A 258 -7.27 -25.23 7.10
CA VAL A 258 -6.14 -24.36 7.44
C VAL A 258 -6.04 -24.22 8.94
N ARG A 259 -4.82 -24.33 9.46
CA ARG A 259 -4.49 -24.11 10.86
C ARG A 259 -3.59 -22.89 11.00
N LEU A 260 -3.60 -22.31 12.19
CA LEU A 260 -2.68 -21.24 12.59
C LEU A 260 -2.54 -21.24 14.10
N ASP A 261 -1.46 -20.63 14.56
CA ASP A 261 -1.22 -20.35 15.97
C ASP A 261 -0.98 -18.84 16.20
N THR A 262 -1.04 -18.43 17.45
CA THR A 262 -0.75 -17.05 17.86
C THR A 262 -0.27 -16.98 19.30
N HIS A 263 0.59 -16.01 19.58
CA HIS A 263 1.08 -15.71 20.92
C HIS A 263 0.00 -15.00 21.77
N ALA A 264 0.07 -15.15 23.10
CA ALA A 264 -0.89 -14.59 24.05
C ALA A 264 -0.99 -13.05 24.00
N THR A 265 0.11 -12.35 23.68
CA THR A 265 0.15 -10.87 23.58
C THR A 265 -0.55 -10.31 22.34
N LEU A 266 -0.88 -11.16 21.35
CA LEU A 266 -1.53 -10.77 20.10
C LEU A 266 -3.05 -10.87 20.20
N THR A 267 -3.64 -10.17 21.17
CA THR A 267 -5.09 -10.22 21.45
C THR A 267 -5.95 -9.81 20.25
N GLU A 268 -5.47 -8.86 19.44
CA GLU A 268 -6.15 -8.40 18.23
C GLU A 268 -6.19 -9.46 17.13
N ALA A 269 -5.16 -10.31 17.03
CA ALA A 269 -5.11 -11.40 16.07
C ALA A 269 -6.15 -12.48 16.44
N ARG A 270 -6.25 -12.82 17.73
CA ARG A 270 -7.26 -13.77 18.24
C ARG A 270 -8.69 -13.31 17.93
N ALA A 271 -9.00 -12.04 18.20
CA ALA A 271 -10.30 -11.47 17.89
C ALA A 271 -10.58 -11.51 16.37
N MET A 272 -9.58 -11.20 15.55
CA MET A 272 -9.69 -11.27 14.09
C MET A 272 -9.95 -12.69 13.61
N TYR A 273 -9.19 -13.69 14.05
CA TYR A 273 -9.35 -15.08 13.61
C TYR A 273 -10.75 -15.62 13.92
N ARG A 274 -11.25 -15.37 15.15
CA ARG A 274 -12.63 -15.73 15.52
C ARG A 274 -13.66 -15.07 14.62
N ALA A 275 -13.51 -13.76 14.34
CA ALA A 275 -14.39 -13.04 13.42
C ALA A 275 -14.31 -13.56 11.96
N CYS A 276 -13.19 -14.16 11.57
CA CYS A 276 -12.99 -14.80 10.27
C CYS A 276 -13.48 -16.26 10.22
N GLY A 277 -14.08 -16.77 11.30
CA GLY A 277 -14.68 -18.11 11.37
C GLY A 277 -13.69 -19.22 11.75
N TYR A 278 -12.58 -18.88 12.39
CA TYR A 278 -11.67 -19.86 12.97
C TYR A 278 -12.16 -20.29 14.36
N THR A 279 -12.04 -21.58 14.64
CA THR A 279 -12.35 -22.19 15.94
C THR A 279 -11.06 -22.54 16.67
N GLU A 280 -11.01 -22.27 17.97
CA GLU A 280 -9.86 -22.62 18.81
C GLU A 280 -9.79 -24.14 19.00
N ILE A 281 -8.59 -24.72 18.88
CA ILE A 281 -8.33 -26.17 18.95
C ILE A 281 -7.17 -26.46 19.91
N PRO A 282 -6.97 -27.72 20.35
CA PRO A 282 -5.74 -28.12 21.02
C PRO A 282 -4.49 -27.86 20.17
N ALA A 283 -3.32 -27.80 20.82
CA ALA A 283 -2.05 -27.63 20.14
C ALA A 283 -1.83 -28.73 19.09
N TYR A 284 -1.49 -28.31 17.86
CA TYR A 284 -1.23 -29.23 16.75
C TYR A 284 0.26 -29.29 16.37
N VAL A 285 1.06 -28.31 16.81
CA VAL A 285 2.53 -28.32 16.83
C VAL A 285 2.99 -27.60 18.09
N ASP A 286 4.09 -28.07 18.67
CA ASP A 286 4.81 -27.38 19.73
C ASP A 286 5.64 -26.23 19.13
N HIS A 287 5.06 -25.05 19.07
CA HIS A 287 5.73 -23.81 18.67
C HIS A 287 6.04 -22.99 19.92
N VAL A 288 7.33 -22.62 20.10
CA VAL A 288 7.84 -21.94 21.30
C VAL A 288 7.05 -20.67 21.65
N TYR A 289 6.55 -19.96 20.63
CA TYR A 289 5.79 -18.71 20.78
C TYR A 289 4.27 -18.88 20.69
N ALA A 290 3.75 -20.10 20.54
CA ALA A 290 2.31 -20.32 20.42
C ALA A 290 1.66 -20.46 21.79
N SER A 291 0.57 -19.72 22.01
CA SER A 291 -0.27 -19.88 23.20
C SER A 291 -1.71 -20.28 22.87
N HIS A 292 -2.12 -20.07 21.62
CA HIS A 292 -3.46 -20.37 21.13
C HIS A 292 -3.39 -20.94 19.71
N TRP A 293 -4.16 -21.99 19.44
CA TRP A 293 -4.20 -22.67 18.15
C TRP A 293 -5.62 -22.63 17.59
N PHE A 294 -5.72 -22.46 16.28
CA PHE A 294 -6.99 -22.30 15.59
C PHE A 294 -7.04 -23.14 14.33
N GLU A 295 -8.23 -23.61 13.96
CA GLU A 295 -8.48 -24.19 12.63
C GLU A 295 -9.70 -23.57 11.95
N LYS A 296 -9.74 -23.73 10.64
CA LYS A 296 -10.91 -23.47 9.82
C LYS A 296 -11.00 -24.49 8.69
N ARG A 297 -12.16 -25.11 8.55
CA ARG A 297 -12.50 -25.92 7.37
C ARG A 297 -12.84 -24.98 6.21
N LEU A 298 -12.16 -25.19 5.08
CA LEU A 298 -12.41 -24.41 3.87
C LEU A 298 -13.62 -25.00 3.13
N PRO A 299 -14.50 -24.16 2.57
CA PRO A 299 -15.62 -24.65 1.77
C PRO A 299 -15.09 -25.40 0.56
N ALA A 300 -15.71 -26.55 0.25
CA ALA A 300 -15.43 -27.27 -0.99
C ALA A 300 -15.65 -26.33 -2.17
N ARG A 301 -14.60 -26.11 -2.98
CA ARG A 301 -14.74 -25.29 -4.17
C ARG A 301 -15.65 -26.04 -5.14
N ALA A 302 -16.81 -25.46 -5.47
CA ALA A 302 -17.59 -25.92 -6.61
C ALA A 302 -16.75 -25.66 -7.85
N PHE A 303 -16.13 -26.70 -8.41
CA PHE A 303 -15.53 -26.60 -9.73
C PHE A 303 -16.69 -26.46 -10.71
N PRO A 304 -16.76 -25.37 -11.51
CA PRO A 304 -17.69 -25.37 -12.63
C PRO A 304 -17.35 -26.57 -13.52
N ARG A 305 -18.34 -27.42 -13.81
CA ARG A 305 -18.19 -28.47 -14.83
C ARG A 305 -17.68 -27.80 -16.11
N ALA A 306 -16.64 -28.37 -16.71
CA ALA A 306 -16.07 -27.87 -17.96
C ALA A 306 -17.15 -27.81 -19.04
N THR A 307 -17.68 -26.62 -19.29
CA THR A 307 -18.38 -26.28 -20.53
C THR A 307 -17.32 -25.73 -21.49
N GLY A 308 -17.37 -26.19 -22.74
CA GLY A 308 -16.33 -26.01 -23.77
C GLY A 308 -15.95 -24.57 -24.13
N PRO A 309 -15.06 -24.40 -25.13
CA PRO A 309 -14.26 -23.21 -25.30
C PRO A 309 -15.15 -22.03 -25.70
N THR A 310 -15.23 -21.03 -24.83
CA THR A 310 -15.79 -19.72 -25.18
C THR A 310 -14.64 -18.72 -25.20
N ALA A 311 -14.37 -18.18 -26.39
CA ALA A 311 -13.31 -17.21 -26.64
C ALA A 311 -13.52 -15.96 -25.77
N TYR A 312 -12.50 -15.59 -24.98
CA TYR A 312 -12.46 -14.31 -24.27
C TYR A 312 -11.52 -13.36 -25.00
N THR A 313 -12.08 -12.29 -25.55
CA THR A 313 -11.36 -11.16 -26.15
C THR A 313 -10.69 -10.36 -25.04
N HIS A 314 -9.39 -10.11 -25.16
CA HIS A 314 -8.63 -9.23 -24.28
C HIS A 314 -9.19 -7.80 -24.35
N GLN A 315 -9.63 -7.26 -23.21
CA GLN A 315 -9.90 -5.83 -23.06
C GLN A 315 -8.72 -5.19 -22.32
N THR A 316 -7.83 -4.60 -23.09
CA THR A 316 -6.64 -3.87 -22.66
C THR A 316 -7.06 -2.51 -22.10
N LEU A 317 -6.66 -2.17 -20.88
CA LEU A 317 -6.73 -0.81 -20.35
C LEU A 317 -5.88 0.12 -21.24
N PRO A 318 -6.38 1.30 -21.65
CA PRO A 318 -5.63 2.18 -22.54
C PRO A 318 -4.41 2.76 -21.81
N ARG A 319 -3.22 2.48 -22.36
CA ARG A 319 -2.01 3.23 -22.06
C ARG A 319 -2.17 4.63 -22.65
N HIS A 320 -1.98 5.67 -21.82
CA HIS A 320 -1.83 7.03 -22.30
C HIS A 320 -0.61 7.10 -23.24
N SER A 321 -0.88 7.24 -24.54
CA SER A 321 0.12 7.59 -25.56
C SER A 321 0.17 9.11 -25.67
N ALA A 322 1.38 9.66 -25.55
CA ALA A 322 1.68 11.06 -25.76
C ALA A 322 1.52 11.41 -27.24
N ALA A 323 0.82 12.50 -27.52
CA ALA A 323 0.64 13.03 -28.86
C ALA A 323 1.98 13.50 -29.45
N GLU A 324 2.33 12.98 -30.62
CA GLU A 324 3.33 13.53 -31.51
C GLU A 324 2.71 14.71 -32.28
N THR A 325 3.26 15.90 -32.07
CA THR A 325 3.05 17.06 -32.94
C THR A 325 4.01 16.92 -34.13
N GLN A 326 3.48 16.65 -35.31
CA GLN A 326 4.22 16.79 -36.56
C GLN A 326 3.94 18.16 -37.19
N VAL A 327 5.04 18.81 -37.53
CA VAL A 327 5.18 20.07 -38.24
C VAL A 327 4.69 19.92 -39.68
N HIS A 328 3.81 20.82 -40.11
CA HIS A 328 3.87 21.47 -41.42
C HIS A 328 3.28 22.87 -41.31
#